data_AF-A0A3M8ERA7-F1
#
_entry.id   AF-A0A3M8ERA7-F1
#
_cell.length_a   1.000
_cell.length_b   1.000
_cell.length_c   1.000
_cell.angle_alpha   90.00
_cell.angle_beta   90.00
_cell.angle_gamma   90.00
#
_symmetry.space_group_name_H-M   'P 1'
#
loop_
_entity.id
_entity.type
_entity.pdbx_description
1 polymer ?
#
loop_
_entity_poly.entity_id
_entity_poly.type
_entity_poly.pdbx_seq_one_letter_code
_entity_poly.pdbx_strand_id
1 'polypeptide(L)'
;MALLAEYSVPARPDRRVMEVHDADAYLGDDAAMDAARTEVVAGNGYHLYLLSLQPDIRVQVTIRIWDSPPPGPPADAEGHTAVGLESETGILVVNQLTFGPAGEMTLPRPGVYEGHAWWTGRRAMAAFYDSTLERLADDPDALEAWKDAPVTERYVLDLAWEREPEPVDEDDDVVEF
;
A
#
# COMPACT_ATOMS: atom_id res chain seq x y z
N MET A 1 -14.78 -19.33 0.35
CA MET A 1 -14.16 -18.01 0.30
C MET A 1 -15.03 -17.02 1.04
N ALA A 2 -14.54 -16.60 2.19
CA ALA A 2 -15.15 -15.63 3.09
C ALA A 2 -14.11 -14.56 3.43
N LEU A 3 -14.56 -13.32 3.49
CA LEU A 3 -13.77 -12.20 3.99
C LEU A 3 -13.66 -12.33 5.52
N LEU A 4 -12.45 -12.47 6.03
CA LEU A 4 -12.16 -12.60 7.45
C LEU A 4 -12.01 -11.23 8.12
N ALA A 5 -11.36 -10.28 7.45
CA ALA A 5 -11.15 -8.94 7.97
C ALA A 5 -11.02 -7.92 6.83
N GLU A 6 -11.44 -6.69 7.08
CA GLU A 6 -11.26 -5.56 6.18
C GLU A 6 -10.87 -4.33 6.99
N TYR A 7 -9.88 -3.60 6.48
CA TYR A 7 -9.44 -2.33 7.02
C TYR A 7 -9.29 -1.33 5.89
N SER A 8 -9.74 -0.09 6.12
CA SER A 8 -9.71 0.97 5.12
C SER A 8 -9.28 2.27 5.79
N VAL A 9 -8.21 2.88 5.27
CA VAL A 9 -7.68 4.14 5.79
C VAL A 9 -7.37 5.12 4.66
N PRO A 10 -7.72 6.42 4.81
CA PRO A 10 -7.26 7.45 3.90
C PRO A 10 -5.78 7.76 4.18
N ALA A 11 -4.93 7.66 3.16
CA ALA A 11 -3.51 7.97 3.24
C ALA A 11 -3.15 9.10 2.27
N ARG A 12 -2.29 10.03 2.69
CA ARG A 12 -1.71 11.03 1.79
C ARG A 12 -0.40 10.47 1.24
N PRO A 13 -0.27 10.29 -0.09
CA PRO A 13 1.01 9.92 -0.69
C PRO A 13 2.07 10.97 -0.33
N ASP A 14 3.28 10.54 -0.03
CA ASP A 14 4.43 11.46 0.10
C ASP A 14 5.41 11.13 -1.02
N ARG A 15 5.81 12.14 -1.79
CA ARG A 15 6.57 11.95 -3.05
C ARG A 15 5.93 10.88 -3.95
N ARG A 16 4.59 10.80 -3.93
CA ARG A 16 3.75 9.82 -4.65
C ARG A 16 3.83 8.39 -4.14
N VAL A 17 4.42 8.15 -2.97
CA VAL A 17 4.61 6.82 -2.38
C VAL A 17 3.76 6.70 -1.12
N MET A 18 3.21 5.50 -0.89
CA MET A 18 2.74 5.02 0.41
C MET A 18 3.28 3.60 0.62
N GLU A 19 3.26 3.14 1.86
CA GLU A 19 3.82 1.83 2.22
C GLU A 19 2.81 1.02 3.01
N VAL A 20 2.87 -0.30 2.84
CA VAL A 20 2.23 -1.27 3.73
C VAL A 20 3.29 -2.28 4.16
N HIS A 21 3.51 -2.41 5.46
CA HIS A 21 4.54 -3.28 6.02
C HIS A 21 4.13 -3.84 7.38
N ASP A 22 4.81 -4.88 7.84
CA ASP A 22 4.70 -5.32 9.23
C ASP A 22 5.27 -4.27 10.20
N ALA A 23 4.71 -4.14 11.39
CA ALA A 23 5.13 -3.14 12.37
C ALA A 23 6.61 -3.23 12.80
N ASP A 24 7.24 -4.41 12.67
CA ASP A 24 8.66 -4.60 12.98
C ASP A 24 9.57 -4.73 11.74
N ALA A 25 9.02 -4.51 10.54
CA ALA A 25 9.80 -4.63 9.32
C ALA A 25 10.86 -3.51 9.23
N TYR A 26 12.10 -3.92 8.92
CA TYR A 26 13.22 -2.98 8.77
C TYR A 26 13.05 -2.16 7.48
N LEU A 27 12.82 -0.85 7.64
CA LEU A 27 12.73 0.11 6.54
C LEU A 27 14.09 0.28 5.84
N GLY A 28 14.24 -0.19 4.59
CA GLY A 28 15.44 0.14 3.82
C GLY A 28 15.78 -0.76 2.62
N ASP A 29 14.83 -1.08 1.76
CA ASP A 29 15.12 -1.80 0.50
C ASP A 29 14.87 -0.93 -0.74
N ASP A 30 15.95 -0.30 -1.21
CA ASP A 30 15.95 0.54 -2.41
C ASP A 30 15.51 -0.24 -3.68
N ALA A 31 15.71 -1.56 -3.73
CA ALA A 31 15.37 -2.37 -4.90
C ALA A 31 13.84 -2.55 -5.05
N ALA A 32 13.13 -2.75 -3.94
CA ALA A 32 11.67 -2.82 -3.94
C ALA A 32 11.03 -1.49 -4.33
N MET A 33 11.61 -0.38 -3.87
CA MET A 33 11.17 0.97 -4.26
C MET A 33 11.38 1.22 -5.77
N ASP A 34 12.48 0.75 -6.35
CA ASP A 34 12.72 0.86 -7.79
C ASP A 34 11.78 -0.01 -8.63
N ALA A 35 11.45 -1.23 -8.17
CA ALA A 35 10.46 -2.09 -8.84
C ALA A 35 9.07 -1.44 -8.85
N ALA A 36 8.67 -0.81 -7.74
CA ALA A 36 7.36 -0.16 -7.63
C ALA A 36 7.18 0.96 -8.66
N ARG A 37 8.26 1.66 -9.06
CA ARG A 37 8.25 2.70 -10.12
C ARG A 37 7.76 2.17 -11.46
N THR A 38 7.93 0.88 -11.70
CA THR A 38 7.50 0.21 -12.93
C THR A 38 6.16 -0.51 -12.74
N GLU A 39 5.99 -1.18 -11.61
CA GLU A 39 4.88 -2.12 -11.37
C GLU A 39 3.69 -1.51 -10.62
N VAL A 40 3.79 -0.24 -10.21
CA VAL A 40 2.81 0.52 -9.41
C VAL A 40 2.70 0.03 -7.96
N VAL A 41 2.75 -1.29 -7.76
CA VAL A 41 2.93 -1.94 -6.47
C VAL A 41 4.06 -2.93 -6.58
N ALA A 42 5.04 -2.85 -5.68
CA ALA A 42 6.08 -3.86 -5.57
C ALA A 42 6.50 -4.01 -4.11
N GLY A 43 7.08 -5.16 -3.80
CA GLY A 43 7.61 -5.42 -2.47
C GLY A 43 8.69 -6.47 -2.44
N ASN A 44 9.37 -6.55 -1.31
CA ASN A 44 10.43 -7.53 -1.04
C ASN A 44 9.96 -8.68 -0.15
N GLY A 45 8.65 -8.84 0.02
CA GLY A 45 8.06 -9.77 0.97
C GLY A 45 7.75 -9.15 2.33
N TYR A 46 8.42 -8.08 2.77
CA TYR A 46 8.16 -7.45 4.07
C TYR A 46 7.54 -6.05 3.95
N HIS A 47 7.81 -5.37 2.84
CA HIS A 47 7.30 -4.05 2.51
C HIS A 47 6.63 -4.07 1.14
N LEU A 48 5.43 -3.48 1.04
CA LEU A 48 4.77 -3.15 -0.21
C LEU A 48 4.76 -1.62 -0.39
N TYR A 49 5.26 -1.16 -1.53
CA TYR A 49 5.20 0.23 -1.95
C TYR A 49 4.02 0.44 -2.89
N LEU A 50 3.20 1.45 -2.65
CA LEU A 50 2.06 1.84 -3.49
C LEU A 50 2.36 3.20 -4.13
N LEU A 51 2.38 3.27 -5.47
CA LEU A 51 2.69 4.50 -6.19
C LEU A 51 1.47 5.21 -6.74
N SER A 52 1.18 6.40 -6.22
CA SER A 52 0.26 7.35 -6.85
C SER A 52 0.88 8.05 -8.05
N LEU A 53 0.03 8.66 -8.88
CA LEU A 53 0.47 9.63 -9.89
C LEU A 53 0.53 11.06 -9.35
N GLN A 54 -0.10 11.30 -8.19
CA GLN A 54 -0.15 12.62 -7.53
C GLN A 54 0.35 12.53 -6.07
N PRO A 55 0.94 13.60 -5.51
CA PRO A 55 1.59 13.55 -4.21
C PRO A 55 0.81 14.20 -3.04
N ASP A 56 -0.42 14.68 -3.22
CA ASP A 56 -1.04 15.58 -2.23
C ASP A 56 -2.45 15.20 -1.82
N ILE A 57 -3.28 14.76 -2.76
CA ILE A 57 -4.66 14.39 -2.52
C ILE A 57 -4.67 13.02 -1.84
N ARG A 58 -5.44 12.89 -0.76
CA ARG A 58 -5.57 11.62 -0.04
C ARG A 58 -6.17 10.56 -0.96
N VAL A 59 -5.64 9.35 -0.85
CA VAL A 59 -6.13 8.16 -1.54
C VAL A 59 -6.63 7.17 -0.50
N GLN A 60 -7.43 6.21 -0.94
CA GLN A 60 -7.94 5.15 -0.09
C GLN A 60 -7.05 3.92 -0.18
N VAL A 61 -6.49 3.47 0.94
CA VAL A 61 -5.83 2.16 1.05
C VAL A 61 -6.77 1.22 1.77
N THR A 62 -7.01 0.04 1.19
CA THR A 62 -7.87 -1.00 1.76
C THR A 62 -7.10 -2.31 1.82
N ILE A 63 -7.11 -2.97 2.98
CA ILE A 63 -6.53 -4.29 3.20
C ILE A 63 -7.66 -5.26 3.50
N ARG A 64 -7.74 -6.36 2.75
CA ARG A 64 -8.77 -7.40 2.89
C ARG A 64 -8.10 -8.75 3.07
N ILE A 65 -8.45 -9.41 4.17
CA ILE A 65 -7.95 -10.74 4.52
C ILE A 65 -9.03 -11.77 4.24
N TRP A 66 -8.68 -12.79 3.46
CA TRP A 66 -9.57 -13.86 3.03
C TRP A 66 -9.18 -15.21 3.64
N ASP A 67 -10.15 -16.10 3.80
CA ASP A 67 -9.97 -17.46 4.32
C ASP A 67 -9.36 -18.45 3.31
N SER A 68 -9.25 -18.05 2.06
CA SER A 68 -8.79 -18.82 0.90
C SER A 68 -8.33 -17.83 -0.18
N PRO A 69 -7.61 -18.29 -1.23
CA PRO A 69 -7.10 -17.40 -2.27
C PRO A 69 -8.19 -16.43 -2.76
N PRO A 70 -7.92 -15.11 -2.73
CA PRO A 70 -8.95 -14.09 -2.91
C PRO A 70 -9.60 -14.13 -4.30
N PRO A 71 -10.80 -13.52 -4.46
CA PRO A 71 -11.39 -13.37 -5.78
C PRO A 71 -10.45 -12.54 -6.65
N GLY A 72 -10.38 -12.82 -7.95
CA GLY A 72 -9.60 -11.98 -8.86
C GLY A 72 -10.04 -10.50 -8.82
N PRO A 73 -9.17 -9.60 -9.29
CA PRO A 73 -9.42 -8.16 -9.25
C PRO A 73 -10.71 -7.81 -10.02
N PRO A 74 -11.41 -6.75 -9.62
CA PRO A 74 -12.65 -6.37 -10.27
C PRO A 74 -12.39 -5.90 -11.71
N ALA A 75 -13.39 -6.06 -12.60
CA ALA A 75 -13.23 -5.82 -14.04
C ALA A 75 -12.95 -4.35 -14.39
N ASP A 76 -13.26 -3.42 -13.49
CA ASP A 76 -13.01 -1.99 -13.60
C ASP A 76 -11.68 -1.55 -12.97
N ALA A 77 -10.86 -2.48 -12.47
CA ALA A 77 -9.51 -2.19 -12.01
C ALA A 77 -8.67 -1.57 -13.15
N GLU A 78 -7.99 -0.45 -12.87
CA GLU A 78 -7.06 0.16 -13.81
C GLU A 78 -5.80 -0.70 -14.02
N GLY A 79 -5.48 -1.53 -13.04
CA GLY A 79 -4.40 -2.50 -13.07
C GLY A 79 -4.36 -3.32 -11.79
N HIS A 80 -3.59 -4.39 -11.83
CA HIS A 80 -3.36 -5.28 -10.71
C HIS A 80 -2.00 -5.97 -10.82
N THR A 81 -1.49 -6.46 -9.70
CA THR A 81 -0.28 -7.29 -9.65
C THR A 81 -0.37 -8.30 -8.50
N ALA A 82 0.33 -9.43 -8.63
CA ALA A 82 0.45 -10.38 -7.53
C ALA A 82 1.35 -9.78 -6.44
N VAL A 83 1.01 -10.02 -5.18
CA VAL A 83 1.79 -9.53 -4.04
C VAL A 83 1.90 -10.60 -2.95
N GLY A 84 3.00 -10.57 -2.23
CA GLY A 84 3.23 -11.33 -1.01
C GLY A 84 3.67 -10.38 0.10
N LEU A 85 3.22 -10.64 1.32
CA LEU A 85 3.56 -9.88 2.51
C LEU A 85 3.68 -10.82 3.72
N GLU A 86 4.86 -10.84 4.32
CA GLU A 86 5.17 -11.50 5.58
C GLU A 86 4.92 -10.51 6.72
N SER A 87 4.16 -10.97 7.71
CA SER A 87 3.83 -10.21 8.91
C SER A 87 4.07 -11.07 10.14
N GLU A 88 5.27 -10.95 10.70
CA GLU A 88 5.71 -11.69 11.89
C GLU A 88 4.99 -11.23 13.16
N THR A 89 4.72 -9.92 13.29
CA THR A 89 3.99 -9.39 14.45
C THR A 89 2.49 -9.58 14.31
N GLY A 90 2.00 -9.79 13.08
CA GLY A 90 0.58 -9.78 12.76
C GLY A 90 -0.03 -8.38 12.79
N ILE A 91 0.79 -7.32 12.76
CA ILE A 91 0.33 -5.93 12.74
C ILE A 91 0.83 -5.29 11.44
N LEU A 92 -0.11 -4.93 10.56
CA LEU A 92 0.20 -4.18 9.35
C LEU A 92 0.06 -2.68 9.57
N VAL A 93 1.03 -1.92 9.10
CA VAL A 93 1.07 -0.47 9.15
C VAL A 93 0.94 0.09 7.74
N VAL A 94 -0.02 1.00 7.54
CA VAL A 94 -0.09 1.83 6.34
C VAL A 94 0.65 3.12 6.64
N ASN A 95 1.79 3.33 5.97
CA ASN A 95 2.70 4.46 6.24
C ASN A 95 2.77 5.45 5.08
N GLN A 96 2.98 6.72 5.44
CA GLN A 96 2.97 7.87 4.52
C GLN A 96 4.36 8.53 4.44
N LEU A 97 5.43 7.73 4.49
CA LEU A 97 6.82 8.18 4.59
C LEU A 97 7.00 9.28 5.64
N THR A 98 7.24 10.53 5.22
CA THR A 98 7.56 11.63 6.13
C THR A 98 6.38 12.09 6.99
N PHE A 99 5.14 11.70 6.65
CA PHE A 99 3.96 12.00 7.48
C PHE A 99 3.71 10.96 8.59
N GLY A 100 4.45 9.85 8.60
CA GLY A 100 4.25 8.75 9.54
C GLY A 100 3.04 7.87 9.21
N PRO A 101 2.60 7.02 10.16
CA PRO A 101 1.55 6.04 9.91
C PRO A 101 0.19 6.72 9.71
N ALA A 102 -0.50 6.34 8.62
CA ALA A 102 -1.91 6.66 8.38
C ALA A 102 -2.82 5.85 9.30
N GLY A 103 -2.42 4.62 9.59
CA GLY A 103 -3.15 3.69 10.44
C GLY A 103 -2.57 2.29 10.44
N GLU A 104 -3.14 1.43 11.27
CA GLU A 104 -2.68 0.06 11.50
C GLU A 104 -3.85 -0.92 11.56
N MET A 105 -3.56 -2.18 11.23
CA MET A 105 -4.50 -3.29 11.25
C MET A 105 -3.86 -4.50 11.95
N THR A 106 -4.58 -5.08 12.92
CA THR A 106 -4.23 -6.39 13.46
C THR A 106 -4.79 -7.49 12.56
N LEU A 107 -3.91 -8.37 12.08
CA LEU A 107 -4.26 -9.53 11.27
C LEU A 107 -4.91 -10.63 12.12
N PRO A 108 -5.72 -11.53 11.52
CA PRO A 108 -6.29 -12.67 12.24
C PRO A 108 -5.22 -13.58 12.87
N ARG A 109 -4.03 -13.64 12.26
CA ARG A 109 -2.85 -14.33 12.79
C ARG A 109 -1.56 -13.80 12.13
N PRO A 110 -0.39 -13.95 12.74
CA PRO A 110 0.89 -13.73 12.06
C PRO A 110 1.14 -14.74 10.92
N GLY A 111 2.04 -14.37 10.00
CA GLY A 111 2.58 -15.24 8.96
C GLY A 111 2.69 -14.60 7.59
N VAL A 112 2.89 -15.44 6.59
CA VAL A 112 3.02 -15.04 5.19
C VAL A 112 1.65 -15.03 4.53
N TYR A 113 1.36 -13.91 3.88
CA TYR A 113 0.14 -13.66 3.16
C TYR A 113 0.42 -13.47 1.67
N GLU A 114 -0.33 -14.14 0.82
CA GLU A 114 -0.24 -14.01 -0.63
C GLU A 114 -1.57 -13.57 -1.23
N GLY A 115 -1.50 -12.89 -2.38
CA GLY A 115 -2.68 -12.53 -3.14
C GLY A 115 -2.36 -11.51 -4.22
N HIS A 116 -3.14 -10.44 -4.30
CA HIS A 116 -2.95 -9.41 -5.32
C HIS A 116 -3.32 -8.03 -4.82
N ALA A 117 -2.62 -7.04 -5.36
CA ALA A 117 -2.96 -5.64 -5.25
C ALA A 117 -3.69 -5.21 -6.53
N TRP A 118 -4.69 -4.34 -6.41
CA TRP A 118 -5.32 -3.69 -7.54
C TRP A 118 -5.69 -2.25 -7.22
N TRP A 119 -5.85 -1.43 -8.25
CA TRP A 119 -6.07 0.01 -8.08
C TRP A 119 -7.08 0.59 -9.07
N THR A 120 -7.70 1.69 -8.67
CA THR A 120 -8.69 2.45 -9.44
C THR A 120 -8.56 3.94 -9.18
N GLY A 121 -9.04 4.76 -10.11
CA GLY A 121 -9.08 6.22 -9.98
C GLY A 121 -7.73 6.93 -10.11
N ARG A 122 -6.63 6.21 -10.34
CA ARG A 122 -5.26 6.75 -10.35
C ARG A 122 -5.08 7.77 -11.47
N ARG A 123 -5.50 7.41 -12.70
CA ARG A 123 -5.38 8.32 -13.86
C ARG A 123 -6.33 9.51 -13.77
N ALA A 124 -7.58 9.27 -13.34
CA ALA A 124 -8.57 10.33 -13.22
C ALA A 124 -8.20 11.34 -12.11
N MET A 125 -7.69 10.86 -10.98
CA MET A 125 -7.20 11.71 -9.90
C MET A 125 -5.97 12.53 -10.34
N ALA A 126 -5.03 11.92 -11.07
CA ALA A 126 -3.87 12.63 -11.60
C ALA A 126 -4.27 13.77 -12.54
N ALA A 127 -5.17 13.49 -13.50
CA ALA A 127 -5.66 14.52 -14.42
C ALA A 127 -6.36 15.67 -13.67
N PHE A 128 -7.14 15.35 -12.63
CA PHE A 128 -7.76 16.36 -11.78
C PHE A 128 -6.73 17.20 -11.02
N TYR A 129 -5.71 16.56 -10.43
CA TYR A 129 -4.61 17.21 -9.75
C TYR A 129 -3.86 18.18 -10.68
N ASP A 130 -3.43 17.70 -11.85
CA ASP A 130 -2.71 18.50 -12.84
C ASP A 130 -3.54 19.71 -13.29
N SER A 131 -4.82 19.51 -13.61
CA SER A 131 -5.72 20.60 -14.00
C SER A 131 -5.93 21.64 -12.89
N THR A 132 -5.86 21.22 -11.62
CA THR A 132 -5.98 22.13 -10.47
C THR A 132 -4.70 22.96 -10.30
N LEU A 133 -3.53 22.35 -10.49
CA LEU A 133 -2.26 23.07 -10.47
C LEU A 133 -2.14 24.06 -11.63
N GLU A 134 -2.60 23.71 -12.83
CA GLU A 134 -2.63 24.63 -13.97
C GLU A 134 -3.47 25.88 -13.66
N ARG A 135 -4.62 25.70 -12.99
CA ARG A 135 -5.49 26.81 -12.59
C ARG A 135 -4.90 27.69 -11.49
N LEU A 136 -3.98 27.17 -10.67
CA LEU A 136 -3.42 27.90 -9.53
C LEU A 136 -2.71 29.20 -9.93
N ALA A 137 -2.20 29.27 -11.16
CA ALA A 137 -1.59 30.48 -11.72
C ALA A 137 -2.59 31.65 -11.83
N ASP A 138 -3.86 31.35 -12.11
CA ASP A 138 -4.92 32.33 -12.33
C ASP A 138 -5.89 32.44 -11.14
N ASP A 139 -6.00 31.39 -10.33
CA ASP A 139 -6.93 31.23 -9.22
C ASP A 139 -6.19 30.67 -7.99
N PRO A 140 -5.71 31.54 -7.08
CA PRO A 140 -5.00 31.12 -5.86
C PRO A 140 -5.80 30.18 -4.95
N ASP A 141 -7.13 30.18 -5.07
CA ASP A 141 -8.02 29.34 -4.27
C ASP A 141 -8.32 27.99 -4.95
N ALA A 142 -7.76 27.71 -6.13
CA ALA A 142 -8.01 26.47 -6.88
C ALA A 142 -7.75 25.19 -6.08
N LEU A 143 -6.80 25.21 -5.13
CA LEU A 143 -6.50 24.07 -4.26
C LEU A 143 -7.67 23.66 -3.35
N GLU A 144 -8.61 24.57 -3.07
CA GLU A 144 -9.82 24.23 -2.30
C GLU A 144 -10.66 23.15 -3.00
N ALA A 145 -10.57 23.07 -4.34
CA ALA A 145 -11.26 22.06 -5.14
C ALA A 145 -10.80 20.62 -4.80
N TRP A 146 -9.63 20.43 -4.20
CA TRP A 146 -9.16 19.10 -3.80
C TRP A 146 -10.09 18.40 -2.79
N LYS A 147 -10.87 19.17 -2.03
CA LYS A 147 -11.88 18.63 -1.09
C LYS A 147 -13.05 17.97 -1.82
N ASP A 148 -13.31 18.39 -3.06
CA ASP A 148 -14.43 17.97 -3.89
C ASP A 148 -13.95 17.17 -5.12
N ALA A 149 -12.83 16.43 -4.97
CA ALA A 149 -12.29 15.62 -6.05
C ALA A 149 -13.37 14.66 -6.61
N PRO A 150 -13.56 14.62 -7.95
CA PRO A 150 -14.70 13.91 -8.56
C PRO A 150 -14.57 12.38 -8.50
N VAL A 151 -13.38 11.89 -8.17
CA VAL A 151 -13.05 10.47 -8.03
C VAL A 151 -12.21 10.28 -6.78
N THR A 152 -12.17 9.06 -6.26
CA THR A 152 -11.23 8.67 -5.20
C THR A 152 -10.25 7.67 -5.79
N GLU A 153 -8.96 8.00 -5.75
CA GLU A 153 -7.90 7.04 -6.04
C GLU A 153 -7.87 5.98 -4.93
N ARG A 154 -7.86 4.70 -5.30
CA ARG A 154 -7.93 3.58 -4.35
C ARG A 154 -6.93 2.50 -4.71
N TYR A 155 -6.29 1.95 -3.68
CA TYR A 155 -5.47 0.75 -3.70
C TYR A 155 -6.09 -0.28 -2.77
N VAL A 156 -6.25 -1.51 -3.25
CA VAL A 156 -6.78 -2.62 -2.46
C VAL A 156 -5.80 -3.77 -2.48
N LEU A 157 -5.47 -4.27 -1.29
CA LEU A 157 -4.69 -5.48 -1.07
C LEU A 157 -5.64 -6.60 -0.68
N ASP A 158 -5.80 -7.58 -1.56
CA ASP A 158 -6.51 -8.81 -1.27
C ASP A 158 -5.50 -9.90 -0.94
N LEU A 159 -5.54 -10.36 0.31
CA LEU A 159 -4.53 -11.26 0.87
C LEU A 159 -5.20 -12.48 1.52
N ALA A 160 -4.58 -13.65 1.37
CA ALA A 160 -4.93 -14.86 2.10
C ALA A 160 -3.69 -15.39 2.80
N TRP A 161 -3.86 -15.92 4.01
CA TRP A 161 -2.75 -16.54 4.73
C TRP A 161 -2.32 -17.82 4.00
N GLU A 162 -1.02 -17.98 3.81
CA GLU A 162 -0.43 -19.13 3.11
C GLU A 162 0.33 -20.05 4.09
N ARG A 163 1.19 -19.46 4.94
CA ARG A 163 2.08 -20.22 5.83
C ARG A 163 2.53 -19.41 7.06
N GLU A 164 3.12 -20.11 8.02
CA GLU A 164 3.85 -19.50 9.14
C GLU A 164 5.10 -18.76 8.60
N PRO A 165 5.57 -17.70 9.32
CA PRO A 165 6.78 -17.00 8.93
C PRO A 165 7.99 -17.93 9.08
N GLU A 166 9.05 -17.71 8.30
CA GLU A 166 10.27 -18.49 8.50
C GLU A 166 10.93 -18.06 9.82
N PRO A 167 11.39 -19.00 10.65
CA PRO A 167 12.17 -18.62 11.82
C PRO A 167 13.42 -17.89 11.36
N VAL A 168 13.67 -16.70 11.90
CA VAL A 168 14.94 -16.02 11.71
C VAL A 168 16.00 -16.91 12.36
N ASP A 169 16.89 -17.51 11.57
CA ASP A 169 18.02 -18.27 12.11
C ASP A 169 18.90 -17.29 12.91
N GLU A 170 18.83 -17.36 14.23
CA GLU A 170 19.80 -16.75 15.15
C GLU A 170 21.14 -17.51 15.06
N ASP A 171 21.78 -17.54 13.89
CA ASP A 171 23.12 -18.12 13.73
C ASP A 171 24.20 -17.07 14.11
N ASP A 172 24.41 -16.96 15.42
CA ASP A 172 25.70 -17.07 16.12
C ASP A 172 26.89 -16.20 15.62
N ASP A 173 26.81 -14.88 15.80
CA ASP A 173 28.01 -14.00 15.88
C ASP A 173 28.69 -14.16 17.27
N VAL A 174 29.12 -15.37 17.62
CA VAL A 174 30.15 -15.59 18.64
C VAL A 174 31.52 -15.60 17.99
N VAL A 175 32.02 -14.41 17.65
CA VAL A 175 33.45 -14.19 17.50
C VAL A 175 34.10 -14.26 18.89
N GLU A 176 34.56 -15.45 19.28
CA GLU A 176 35.50 -15.60 20.40
C GLU A 176 36.79 -14.82 20.07
N PHE A 177 37.16 -13.88 20.95
CA PHE A 177 38.42 -13.14 20.93
C PHE A 177 39.54 -13.87 21.68
#